data_AF-F9DMK6-F1
#
_entry.id   AF-F9DMK6-F1
#
_cell.length_a   1.000
_cell.length_b   1.000
_cell.length_c   1.000
_cell.angle_alpha   90.00
_cell.angle_beta   90.00
_cell.angle_gamma   90.00
#
_symmetry.space_group_name_H-M   'P 1'
#
loop_
_entity.id
_entity.type
_entity.pdbx_description
1 polymer ?
#
loop_
_entity_poly.entity_id
_entity_poly.type
_entity_poly.pdbx_seq_one_letter_code
_entity_poly.pdbx_strand_id
1 'polypeptide(L)'
;MSANLPNLHTGYTVVIGIDGLGGSGKSTYARDLQQAIKGVHLFHLDDFIHPKKIRYNEEYEEWYGYYYLQWRYEYLINELLVPLKNGGKVRRTIELYDKETDGYIEQEIDIPSGSIVLIEGVFLQRPEIRPYVDHVIFLEVDKQTRLKRVIDRDVYIGTKEEIISKYERRYFPAEEMYMKLCNPLASAHYIDR
;
A
#
# COMPACT_ATOMS: atom_id res chain seq x y z
N MET A 1 -11.91 18.89 2.92
CA MET A 1 -12.40 18.69 4.30
C MET A 1 -11.19 18.29 5.12
N SER A 2 -10.86 19.01 6.20
CA SER A 2 -9.67 18.72 7.01
C SER A 2 -9.96 17.50 7.89
N ALA A 3 -9.42 16.34 7.51
CA ALA A 3 -9.33 15.21 8.43
C ALA A 3 -8.51 15.67 9.65
N ASN A 4 -9.12 15.64 10.84
CA ASN A 4 -8.43 15.97 12.09
C ASN A 4 -7.39 14.89 12.36
N LEU A 5 -6.15 15.15 11.94
CA LEU A 5 -5.00 14.34 12.33
C LEU A 5 -4.75 14.52 13.83
N PRO A 6 -4.38 13.45 14.56
CA PRO A 6 -4.16 13.52 16.00
C PRO A 6 -3.06 14.52 16.36
N ASN A 7 -3.24 15.22 17.49
CA ASN A 7 -2.26 16.14 18.04
C ASN A 7 -0.97 15.38 18.39
N LEU A 8 0.11 15.64 17.65
CA LEU A 8 1.42 15.02 17.83
C LEU A 8 2.14 15.66 19.02
N HIS A 9 1.99 15.10 20.23
CA HIS A 9 2.84 15.45 21.36
C HIS A 9 4.03 14.46 21.46
N THR A 10 5.22 14.97 21.15
CA THR A 10 6.59 14.52 21.53
C THR A 10 6.96 13.04 21.37
N GLY A 11 7.91 12.77 20.45
CA GLY A 11 8.75 11.55 20.41
C GLY A 11 8.18 10.34 19.66
N TYR A 12 6.87 10.27 19.49
CA TYR A 12 6.20 9.17 18.80
C TYR A 12 6.05 9.46 17.30
N THR A 13 6.53 8.56 16.45
CA THR A 13 6.28 8.63 15.00
C THR A 13 4.98 7.90 14.69
N VAL A 14 4.07 8.58 13.99
CA VAL A 14 2.75 8.04 13.64
C VAL A 14 2.79 7.43 12.24
N VAL A 15 2.33 6.19 12.12
CA VAL A 15 2.18 5.48 10.85
C VAL A 15 0.72 5.48 10.42
N ILE A 16 0.45 6.07 9.26
CA ILE A 16 -0.90 6.16 8.67
C ILE A 16 -0.93 5.35 7.38
N GLY A 17 -1.81 4.36 7.33
CA GLY A 17 -2.14 3.60 6.13
C GLY A 17 -3.18 4.32 5.29
N ILE A 18 -2.92 4.46 3.99
CA ILE A 18 -3.87 4.93 2.98
C ILE A 18 -4.22 3.71 2.13
N ASP A 19 -5.28 3.02 2.55
CA ASP A 19 -5.76 1.80 1.93
C ASP A 19 -6.90 2.08 0.94
N GLY A 20 -7.19 1.10 0.10
CA GLY A 20 -8.22 1.16 -0.92
C GLY A 20 -7.87 0.26 -2.08
N LEU A 21 -8.88 -0.14 -2.83
CA LEU A 21 -8.71 -1.12 -3.91
C LEU A 21 -8.02 -0.50 -5.15
N GLY A 22 -7.63 -1.33 -6.12
CA GLY A 22 -6.99 -0.88 -7.36
C GLY A 22 -7.83 0.18 -8.07
N GLY A 23 -7.21 1.28 -8.52
CA GLY A 23 -7.91 2.39 -9.17
C GLY A 23 -8.61 3.40 -8.24
N SER A 24 -8.51 3.26 -6.91
CA SER A 24 -9.17 4.19 -5.97
C SER A 24 -8.54 5.59 -5.90
N GLY A 25 -7.25 5.73 -6.25
CA GLY A 25 -6.54 7.02 -6.24
C GLY A 25 -5.61 7.24 -5.04
N LYS A 26 -5.30 6.20 -4.26
CA LYS A 26 -4.40 6.24 -3.08
C LYS A 26 -3.11 7.02 -3.30
N SER A 27 -2.35 6.70 -4.36
CA SER A 27 -1.06 7.34 -4.63
C SER A 27 -1.20 8.85 -4.89
N THR A 28 -2.32 9.30 -5.45
CA THR A 28 -2.60 10.74 -5.60
C THR A 28 -2.97 11.35 -4.26
N TYR A 29 -3.90 10.73 -3.53
CA TYR A 29 -4.31 11.17 -2.20
C TYR A 29 -3.14 11.31 -1.22
N ALA A 30 -2.25 10.31 -1.21
CA ALA A 30 -1.06 10.28 -0.36
C ALA A 30 -0.06 11.39 -0.71
N ARG A 31 0.14 11.66 -2.01
CA ARG A 31 0.98 12.77 -2.47
C ARG A 31 0.39 14.13 -2.11
N ASP A 32 -0.92 14.30 -2.25
CA ASP A 32 -1.60 15.54 -1.88
C ASP A 32 -1.46 15.81 -0.37
N LEU A 33 -1.61 14.77 0.47
CA LEU A 33 -1.36 14.87 1.91
C LEU A 33 0.09 15.20 2.24
N GLN A 34 1.05 14.53 1.58
CA GLN A 34 2.47 14.80 1.77
C GLN A 34 2.84 16.25 1.39
N GLN A 35 2.21 16.82 0.35
CA GLN A 35 2.43 18.22 -0.02
C GLN A 35 1.80 19.20 0.96
N ALA A 36 0.63 18.86 1.51
CA ALA A 36 -0.08 19.70 2.46
C ALA A 36 0.57 19.72 3.86
N ILE A 37 1.30 18.68 4.25
CA ILE A 37 1.86 18.50 5.59
C ILE A 37 3.38 18.40 5.53
N LYS A 38 4.07 19.36 6.17
CA LYS A 38 5.54 19.36 6.23
C LYS A 38 6.06 18.17 7.04
N GLY A 39 7.15 17.56 6.57
CA GLY A 39 7.85 16.49 7.31
C GLY A 39 7.22 15.11 7.21
N VAL A 40 6.36 14.88 6.21
CA VAL A 40 5.78 13.57 5.93
C VAL A 40 6.71 12.71 5.08
N HIS A 41 6.96 11.48 5.54
CA HIS A 41 7.64 10.44 4.77
C HIS A 41 6.59 9.55 4.12
N LEU A 42 6.64 9.39 2.79
CA LEU A 42 5.69 8.58 2.03
C LEU A 42 6.40 7.31 1.51
N PHE A 43 5.77 6.17 1.72
CA PHE A 43 6.17 4.88 1.18
C PHE A 43 5.03 4.26 0.38
N HIS A 44 5.36 3.64 -0.75
CA HIS A 44 4.41 2.90 -1.56
C HIS A 44 4.56 1.42 -1.26
N LEU A 45 3.48 0.73 -0.92
CA LEU A 45 3.53 -0.70 -0.63
C LEU A 45 3.99 -1.51 -1.87
N ASP A 46 3.76 -0.96 -3.07
CA ASP A 46 4.24 -1.53 -4.33
C ASP A 46 5.77 -1.49 -4.48
N ASP A 47 6.49 -0.70 -3.67
CA ASP A 47 7.96 -0.73 -3.61
C ASP A 47 8.46 -1.93 -2.79
N PHE A 48 7.59 -2.57 -2.00
CA PHE A 48 7.92 -3.72 -1.13
C PHE A 48 7.35 -5.02 -1.69
N ILE A 49 7.46 -5.24 -3.00
CA ILE A 49 6.98 -6.46 -3.66
C ILE A 49 8.11 -7.45 -3.96
N HIS A 50 7.75 -8.73 -4.10
CA HIS A 50 8.65 -9.77 -4.57
C HIS A 50 8.85 -9.70 -6.10
N PRO A 51 10.00 -10.19 -6.63
CA PRO A 51 10.24 -10.37 -8.04
C PRO A 51 9.18 -11.23 -8.73
N LYS A 52 9.04 -11.05 -10.05
CA LYS A 52 8.01 -11.73 -10.86
C LYS A 52 8.03 -13.24 -10.67
N LYS A 53 9.22 -13.86 -10.60
CA LYS A 53 9.39 -15.31 -10.41
C LYS A 53 8.69 -15.87 -9.16
N ILE A 54 8.42 -15.04 -8.15
CA ILE A 54 7.72 -15.45 -6.91
C ILE A 54 6.21 -15.22 -7.07
N ARG A 55 5.81 -14.03 -7.53
CA ARG A 55 4.39 -13.58 -7.54
C ARG A 55 3.60 -13.96 -8.80
N TYR A 56 4.27 -14.47 -9.82
CA TYR A 56 3.70 -15.13 -11.00
C TYR A 56 4.14 -16.60 -10.97
N ASN A 57 3.63 -17.32 -9.98
CA ASN A 57 3.84 -18.77 -9.86
C ASN A 57 2.64 -19.49 -10.49
N GLU A 58 2.91 -20.32 -11.50
CA GLU A 58 1.91 -21.09 -12.26
C GLU A 58 1.25 -22.21 -11.44
N GLU A 59 1.80 -22.56 -10.29
CA GLU A 59 1.20 -23.52 -9.34
C GLU A 59 -0.07 -22.97 -8.67
N TYR A 60 -0.28 -21.65 -8.73
CA TYR A 60 -1.39 -20.96 -8.07
C TYR A 60 -2.22 -20.17 -9.07
N GLU A 61 -3.50 -19.97 -8.72
CA GLU A 61 -4.35 -19.02 -9.45
C GLU A 61 -3.78 -17.60 -9.35
N GLU A 62 -3.96 -16.77 -10.37
CA GLU A 62 -3.31 -15.46 -10.43
C GLU A 62 -3.68 -14.55 -9.26
N TRP A 63 -4.93 -14.60 -8.79
CA TRP A 63 -5.38 -13.83 -7.64
C TRP A 63 -4.67 -14.26 -6.35
N TYR A 64 -4.32 -15.55 -6.21
CA TYR A 64 -3.57 -16.04 -5.07
C TYR A 64 -2.16 -15.48 -5.10
N GLY A 65 -1.50 -15.49 -6.26
CA GLY A 65 -0.21 -14.86 -6.44
C GLY A 65 -0.24 -13.36 -6.16
N TYR A 66 -1.32 -12.67 -6.54
CA TYR A 66 -1.50 -11.25 -6.21
C TYR A 66 -1.72 -11.05 -4.72
N TYR A 67 -2.63 -11.78 -4.08
CA TYR A 67 -2.96 -11.58 -2.67
C TYR A 67 -1.84 -12.08 -1.75
N TYR A 68 -1.42 -13.33 -1.84
CA TYR A 68 -0.52 -13.96 -0.85
C TYR A 68 0.96 -13.81 -1.14
N LEU A 69 1.38 -13.73 -2.41
CA LEU A 69 2.81 -13.82 -2.78
C LEU A 69 3.43 -12.49 -3.20
N GLN A 70 2.63 -11.45 -3.40
CA GLN A 70 3.13 -10.23 -4.00
C GLN A 70 3.99 -9.39 -3.04
N TRP A 71 3.63 -9.27 -1.77
CA TRP A 71 4.28 -8.32 -0.85
C TRP A 71 5.28 -8.97 0.10
N ARG A 72 6.40 -8.29 0.29
CA ARG A 72 7.43 -8.55 1.29
C ARG A 72 7.04 -7.94 2.65
N TYR A 73 5.86 -8.28 3.19
CA TYR A 73 5.37 -7.67 4.43
C TYR A 73 6.37 -7.82 5.58
N GLU A 74 6.97 -9.00 5.74
CA GLU A 74 7.98 -9.25 6.78
C GLU A 74 9.17 -8.29 6.65
N TYR A 75 9.64 -8.02 5.43
CA TYR A 75 10.73 -7.08 5.19
C TYR A 75 10.33 -5.65 5.57
N LEU A 76 9.19 -5.17 5.08
CA LEU A 76 8.66 -3.85 5.43
C LEU A 76 8.49 -3.70 6.95
N ILE A 77 7.97 -4.74 7.61
CA ILE A 77 7.76 -4.76 9.06
C ILE A 77 9.09 -4.65 9.80
N ASN A 78 10.05 -5.49 9.48
CA ASN A 78 11.33 -5.56 10.20
C ASN A 78 12.23 -4.35 9.93
N GLU A 79 12.21 -3.84 8.69
CA GLU A 79 13.15 -2.80 8.28
C GLU A 79 12.64 -1.39 8.59
N LEU A 80 11.31 -1.19 8.57
CA LEU A 80 10.69 0.11 8.78
C LEU A 80 9.78 0.13 10.02
N LEU A 81 8.74 -0.70 10.05
CA LEU A 81 7.62 -0.51 10.98
C LEU A 81 7.95 -0.85 12.44
N VAL A 82 8.66 -1.95 12.69
CA VAL A 82 9.11 -2.35 14.03
C VAL A 82 10.07 -1.30 14.61
N PRO A 83 11.11 -0.85 13.88
CA PRO A 83 11.96 0.26 14.32
C PRO A 83 11.19 1.54 14.65
N LEU A 84 10.23 1.95 13.81
CA LEU A 84 9.40 3.12 14.08
C LEU A 84 8.55 2.95 15.34
N LYS A 85 7.93 1.77 15.53
CA LYS A 85 7.11 1.47 16.70
C LYS A 85 7.91 1.45 18.01
N ASN A 86 9.14 0.94 17.98
CA ASN A 86 9.96 0.76 19.19
C ASN A 86 10.82 1.98 19.54
N GLY A 87 11.40 2.64 18.53
CA GLY A 87 12.37 3.72 18.72
C GLY A 87 11.93 5.07 18.18
N GLY A 88 10.78 5.13 17.51
CA GLY A 88 10.26 6.35 16.89
C GLY A 88 11.04 6.84 15.68
N LYS A 89 12.19 6.24 15.32
CA LYS A 89 13.08 6.75 14.26
C LYS A 89 13.71 5.61 13.47
N VAL A 90 14.10 5.89 12.24
CA VAL A 90 14.82 4.97 11.36
C VAL A 90 15.91 5.72 10.63
N ARG A 91 17.13 5.20 10.65
CA ARG A 91 18.19 5.65 9.74
C ARG A 91 18.96 4.44 9.24
N ARG A 92 18.71 4.03 7.99
CA ARG A 92 19.32 2.86 7.37
C ARG A 92 19.12 2.85 5.87
N THR A 93 19.82 1.94 5.20
CA THR A 93 19.55 1.57 3.82
C THR A 93 18.51 0.47 3.79
N ILE A 94 17.50 0.60 2.92
CA ILE A 94 16.48 -0.41 2.66
C ILE A 94 16.44 -0.78 1.17
N GLU A 95 15.88 -1.95 0.87
CA GLU A 95 15.68 -2.45 -0.48
C GLU A 95 14.26 -2.13 -0.98
N LEU A 96 14.19 -1.49 -2.14
CA LEU A 96 12.95 -1.23 -2.86
C LEU A 96 12.95 -1.99 -4.19
N TYR A 97 11.78 -2.47 -4.62
CA TYR A 97 11.63 -3.18 -5.88
C TYR A 97 11.87 -2.26 -7.07
N ASP A 98 12.73 -2.71 -7.98
CA ASP A 98 12.95 -2.07 -9.27
C ASP A 98 12.29 -2.88 -10.39
N LYS A 99 11.31 -2.24 -11.04
CA LYS A 99 10.53 -2.85 -12.11
C LYS A 99 11.36 -3.12 -13.36
N GLU A 100 12.39 -2.33 -13.62
CA GLU A 100 13.22 -2.45 -14.82
C GLU A 100 14.12 -3.69 -14.75
N THR A 101 14.71 -3.94 -13.58
CA THR A 101 15.60 -5.10 -13.37
C THR A 101 14.89 -6.34 -12.82
N ASP A 102 13.62 -6.22 -12.40
CA ASP A 102 12.90 -7.25 -11.61
C ASP A 102 13.69 -7.67 -10.35
N GLY A 103 14.40 -6.71 -9.77
CA GLY A 103 15.28 -6.89 -8.62
C GLY A 103 15.00 -5.87 -7.53
N TYR A 104 16.04 -5.55 -6.76
CA TYR A 104 15.96 -4.54 -5.72
C TYR A 104 17.08 -3.52 -5.88
N ILE A 105 16.75 -2.26 -5.57
CA ILE A 105 17.69 -1.16 -5.42
C ILE A 105 17.74 -0.72 -3.97
N GLU A 106 18.89 -0.21 -3.56
CA GLU A 106 19.11 0.31 -2.22
C GLU A 106 18.71 1.79 -2.14
N GLN A 107 17.99 2.16 -1.09
CA GLN A 107 17.63 3.52 -0.76
C GLN A 107 17.97 3.83 0.69
N GLU A 108 18.75 4.89 0.91
CA GLU A 108 18.95 5.44 2.24
C GLU A 108 17.70 6.17 2.71
N ILE A 109 17.25 5.87 3.93
CA ILE A 109 16.15 6.56 4.58
C ILE A 109 16.61 7.12 5.93
N ASP A 110 16.15 8.34 6.25
CA ASP A 110 16.33 8.99 7.54
C ASP A 110 14.98 9.58 7.98
N ILE A 111 14.36 8.93 8.96
CA ILE A 111 13.07 9.28 9.56
C ILE A 111 13.35 9.65 11.02
N PRO A 112 13.32 10.94 11.37
CA PRO A 112 13.51 11.37 12.75
C PRO A 112 12.33 10.97 13.64
N SER A 113 12.55 11.05 14.95
CA SER A 113 11.50 10.81 15.94
C SER A 113 10.47 11.94 15.92
N GLY A 114 9.18 11.57 16.01
CA GLY A 114 8.07 12.53 15.92
C GLY A 114 7.61 12.82 14.49
N SER A 115 8.00 11.98 13.52
CA SER A 115 7.59 12.10 12.13
C SER A 115 6.16 11.60 11.89
N ILE A 116 5.61 11.94 10.72
CA ILE A 116 4.45 11.26 10.14
C ILE A 116 4.95 10.39 9.00
N VAL A 117 4.58 9.11 9.02
CA VAL A 117 4.88 8.16 7.95
C VAL A 117 3.57 7.73 7.30
N LEU A 118 3.43 8.01 6.01
CA LEU A 118 2.34 7.51 5.19
C LEU A 118 2.78 6.24 4.47
N ILE A 119 1.95 5.21 4.50
CA ILE A 119 2.09 4.02 3.66
C ILE A 119 0.82 3.91 2.84
N GLU A 120 0.96 3.93 1.52
CA GLU A 120 -0.18 3.78 0.62
C GLU A 120 -0.07 2.48 -0.18
N GLY A 121 -1.19 1.79 -0.37
CA GLY A 121 -1.19 0.51 -1.05
C GLY A 121 -2.52 -0.22 -0.91
N VAL A 122 -2.68 -1.29 -1.69
CA VAL A 122 -3.79 -2.22 -1.49
C VAL A 122 -3.46 -3.14 -0.31
N PHE A 123 -4.48 -3.61 0.40
CA PHE A 123 -4.37 -4.67 1.41
C PHE A 123 -3.57 -4.28 2.67
N LEU A 124 -3.56 -3.00 3.02
CA LEU A 124 -2.84 -2.48 4.20
C LEU A 124 -3.49 -2.84 5.55
N GLN A 125 -4.70 -3.40 5.55
CA GLN A 125 -5.36 -3.86 6.78
C GLN A 125 -5.28 -5.38 6.98
N ARG A 126 -4.38 -6.04 6.23
CA ARG A 126 -4.07 -7.45 6.45
C ARG A 126 -3.47 -7.70 7.84
N PRO A 127 -3.75 -8.85 8.49
CA PRO A 127 -3.31 -9.14 9.85
C PRO A 127 -1.81 -9.02 10.09
N GLU A 128 -0.99 -9.26 9.05
CA GLU A 128 0.46 -9.20 9.12
C GLU A 128 0.97 -7.77 9.38
N ILE A 129 0.37 -6.77 8.72
CA ILE A 129 0.84 -5.37 8.75
C ILE A 129 -0.03 -4.47 9.63
N ARG A 130 -1.33 -4.76 9.77
CA ARG A 130 -2.29 -3.93 10.52
C ARG A 130 -1.86 -3.57 11.96
N PRO A 131 -1.19 -4.44 12.74
CA PRO A 131 -0.73 -4.13 14.10
C PRO A 131 0.34 -3.04 14.20
N TYR A 132 0.91 -2.63 13.06
CA TYR A 132 1.97 -1.64 12.95
C TYR A 132 1.52 -0.32 12.34
N VAL A 133 0.24 -0.22 12.00
CA VAL A 133 -0.37 0.98 11.42
C VAL A 133 -1.31 1.60 12.45
N ASP A 134 -1.01 2.81 12.89
CA ASP A 134 -1.77 3.51 13.94
C ASP A 134 -3.15 3.92 13.44
N HIS A 135 -3.20 4.54 12.25
CA HIS A 135 -4.42 5.02 11.64
C HIS A 135 -4.56 4.52 10.21
N VAL A 136 -5.79 4.27 9.78
CA VAL A 136 -6.08 3.80 8.43
C VAL A 136 -7.18 4.67 7.84
N ILE A 137 -6.87 5.27 6.69
CA ILE A 137 -7.81 5.92 5.80
C ILE A 137 -8.10 4.93 4.67
N PHE A 138 -9.36 4.54 4.50
CA PHE A 138 -9.78 3.71 3.38
C PHE A 138 -10.48 4.56 2.32
N LEU A 139 -9.96 4.54 1.08
CA LEU A 139 -10.58 5.21 -0.05
C LEU A 139 -11.59 4.27 -0.71
N GLU A 140 -12.88 4.51 -0.44
CA GLU A 140 -14.00 3.77 -0.99
C GLU A 140 -14.42 4.36 -2.32
N VAL A 141 -14.11 3.67 -3.41
CA VAL A 141 -14.52 4.05 -4.77
C VAL A 141 -15.22 2.88 -5.43
N ASP A 142 -16.36 3.14 -6.08
CA ASP A 142 -17.16 2.11 -6.71
C ASP A 142 -16.38 1.36 -7.82
N LYS A 143 -16.72 0.08 -8.01
CA LYS A 143 -16.01 -0.81 -8.93
C LYS A 143 -16.00 -0.30 -10.37
N GLN A 144 -17.06 0.38 -10.83
CA GLN A 144 -17.14 0.86 -12.21
C GLN A 144 -16.21 2.05 -12.45
N THR A 145 -16.17 3.00 -11.52
CA THR A 145 -15.23 4.12 -11.57
C THR A 145 -13.78 3.63 -11.50
N ARG A 146 -13.47 2.68 -10.60
CA ARG A 146 -12.14 2.07 -10.52
C ARG A 146 -11.76 1.36 -11.81
N LEU A 147 -12.68 0.56 -12.38
CA LEU A 147 -12.46 -0.17 -13.64
C LEU A 147 -12.14 0.81 -14.79
N LYS A 148 -12.90 1.90 -14.92
CA LYS A 148 -12.64 2.92 -15.94
C LYS A 148 -11.21 3.49 -15.80
N ARG A 149 -10.83 3.87 -14.57
CA ARG A 149 -9.50 4.44 -14.30
C ARG A 149 -8.37 3.47 -14.63
N VAL A 150 -8.52 2.18 -14.32
CA VAL A 150 -7.45 1.20 -14.62
C VAL A 150 -7.35 0.85 -16.09
N ILE A 151 -8.46 0.88 -16.84
CA ILE A 151 -8.44 0.73 -18.31
C ILE A 151 -7.63 1.87 -18.95
N ASP A 152 -7.83 3.10 -18.48
CA ASP A 152 -7.12 4.27 -19.02
C ASP A 152 -5.64 4.31 -18.59
N ARG A 153 -5.32 3.78 -17.40
CA ARG A 153 -3.98 3.85 -16.81
C ARG A 153 -3.07 2.68 -17.22
N ASP A 154 -3.60 1.46 -17.27
CA ASP A 154 -2.79 0.23 -17.38
C ASP A 154 -2.64 -0.25 -18.82
N VAL A 155 -2.59 0.67 -19.77
CA VAL A 155 -2.45 0.42 -21.22
C VAL A 155 -1.19 -0.36 -21.59
N TYR A 156 -0.19 -0.41 -20.70
CA TYR A 156 1.00 -1.24 -20.88
C TYR A 156 0.72 -2.74 -20.76
N ILE A 157 -0.44 -3.15 -20.23
CA ILE A 157 -0.87 -4.55 -20.16
C ILE A 157 -1.30 -5.05 -21.55
N GLY A 158 -1.91 -4.18 -22.37
CA GLY A 158 -2.43 -4.53 -23.69
C GLY A 158 -3.68 -3.73 -24.05
N THR A 159 -4.50 -4.34 -24.90
CA THR A 159 -5.84 -3.86 -25.27
C THR A 159 -6.78 -3.75 -24.07
N LYS A 160 -7.88 -3.03 -24.24
CA LYS A 160 -8.91 -2.89 -23.20
C LYS A 160 -9.42 -4.25 -22.73
N GLU A 161 -9.64 -5.17 -23.64
CA GLU A 161 -10.13 -6.53 -23.37
C GLU A 161 -9.10 -7.34 -22.57
N GLU A 162 -7.81 -7.22 -22.90
CA GLU A 162 -6.72 -7.86 -22.16
C GLU A 162 -6.56 -7.28 -20.75
N ILE A 163 -6.72 -5.96 -20.58
CA ILE A 163 -6.73 -5.33 -19.26
C ILE A 163 -7.87 -5.88 -18.43
N ILE A 164 -9.10 -5.86 -18.96
CA ILE A 164 -10.29 -6.37 -18.25
C ILE A 164 -10.09 -7.83 -17.86
N SER A 165 -9.68 -8.69 -18.80
CA SER A 165 -9.43 -10.11 -18.54
C SER A 165 -8.39 -10.32 -17.43
N LYS A 166 -7.30 -9.55 -17.42
CA LYS A 166 -6.31 -9.64 -16.34
C LYS A 166 -6.88 -9.18 -14.99
N TYR A 167 -7.70 -8.13 -14.98
CA TYR A 167 -8.40 -7.67 -13.78
C TYR A 167 -9.39 -8.71 -13.23
N GLU A 168 -10.13 -9.39 -14.10
CA GLU A 168 -11.06 -10.45 -13.71
C GLU A 168 -10.36 -11.69 -13.17
N ARG A 169 -9.17 -12.04 -13.69
CA ARG A 169 -8.43 -13.25 -13.26
C ARG A 169 -7.53 -13.03 -12.06
N ARG A 170 -6.95 -11.83 -11.93
CA ARG A 170 -5.90 -11.53 -10.93
C ARG A 170 -6.33 -10.54 -9.85
N TYR A 171 -6.82 -9.37 -10.26
CA TYR A 171 -6.97 -8.24 -9.34
C TYR A 171 -8.29 -8.30 -8.56
N PHE A 172 -9.43 -8.41 -9.24
CA PHE A 172 -10.74 -8.38 -8.58
C PHE A 172 -10.99 -9.56 -7.63
N PRO A 173 -10.65 -10.82 -7.95
CA PRO A 173 -10.87 -11.91 -7.01
C PRO A 173 -10.02 -11.75 -5.73
N ALA A 174 -8.80 -11.23 -5.84
CA ALA A 174 -7.96 -10.93 -4.69
C ALA A 174 -8.54 -9.79 -3.84
N GLU A 175 -9.06 -8.74 -4.48
CA GLU A 175 -9.76 -7.65 -3.78
C GLU A 175 -11.02 -8.16 -3.06
N GLU A 176 -11.79 -9.04 -3.69
CA GLU A 176 -12.98 -9.65 -3.08
C GLU A 176 -12.60 -10.52 -1.87
N MET A 177 -11.53 -11.29 -1.98
CA MET A 177 -10.96 -12.04 -0.85
C MET A 177 -10.50 -11.12 0.28
N TYR A 178 -9.83 -10.02 -0.04
CA TYR A 178 -9.43 -9.01 0.94
C TYR A 178 -10.62 -8.42 1.70
N MET A 179 -11.65 -7.99 0.95
CA MET A 179 -12.87 -7.42 1.53
C MET A 179 -13.55 -8.41 2.46
N LYS A 180 -13.57 -9.70 2.09
CA LYS A 180 -14.17 -10.77 2.89
C LYS A 180 -13.37 -11.12 4.14
N LEU A 181 -12.04 -11.23 4.02
CA LEU A 181 -11.17 -11.71 5.09
C LEU A 181 -10.83 -10.62 6.11
N CYS A 182 -10.66 -9.38 5.66
CA CYS A 182 -10.17 -8.28 6.48
C CYS A 182 -11.24 -7.24 6.82
N ASN A 183 -12.38 -7.24 6.11
CA ASN A 183 -13.46 -6.27 6.25
C ASN A 183 -12.93 -4.82 6.46
N PRO A 184 -12.18 -4.29 5.49
CA PRO A 184 -11.39 -3.07 5.66
C PRO A 184 -12.25 -1.85 5.99
N LEU A 185 -13.45 -1.76 5.42
CA LEU A 185 -14.42 -0.70 5.71
C LEU A 185 -14.80 -0.65 7.20
N ALA A 186 -14.96 -1.79 7.86
CA ALA A 186 -15.28 -1.83 9.28
C ALA A 186 -14.06 -1.55 10.18
N SER A 187 -12.87 -1.83 9.68
CA SER A 187 -11.60 -1.75 10.44
C SER A 187 -10.84 -0.44 10.23
N ALA A 188 -11.28 0.39 9.27
CA ALA A 188 -10.69 1.69 8.97
C ALA A 188 -11.07 2.73 10.02
N HIS A 189 -10.17 3.66 10.29
CA HIS A 189 -10.43 4.76 11.22
C HIS A 189 -11.18 5.91 10.53
N TYR A 190 -11.03 6.02 9.20
CA TYR A 190 -11.75 6.97 8.37
C TYR A 190 -12.02 6.35 7.00
N ILE A 191 -13.21 6.60 6.45
CA ILE A 191 -13.60 6.19 5.10
C ILE A 191 -13.79 7.46 4.27
N ASP A 192 -13.03 7.61 3.21
CA ASP A 192 -13.17 8.68 2.22
C ASP A 192 -13.95 8.14 1.02
N ARG A 193 -15.01 8.85 0.60
CA ARG A 193 -15.99 8.39 -0.41
C ARG A 193 -16.10 9.36 -1.57
#